data_AF-A0A1F9X919-F1
#
_entry.id   AF-A0A1F9X919-F1
#
_cell.length_a   1.000
_cell.length_b   1.000
_cell.length_c   1.000
_cell.angle_alpha   90.00
_cell.angle_beta   90.00
_cell.angle_gamma   90.00
#
_symmetry.space_group_name_H-M   'P 1'
#
loop_
_entity.id
_entity.type
_entity.pdbx_description
1 polymer ?
#
loop_
_entity_poly.entity_id
_entity_poly.type
_entity_poly.pdbx_seq_one_letter_code
_entity_poly.pdbx_strand_id
1 'polypeptide(L)'
;MELSTIIFLLLCILGFGLGAFFDKLSLKHMDPSGAFYVRTLFMIFIFTPLVLWKHSQTKQALLSSDKFGPIFVLSSVLVSMGGVFFYLRALSGGEASKIVPLSSTYPAVTFALALLFLGESFTVNKFIGTLLLSGGIYFISK
;
A
#
# COMPACT_ATOMS: atom_id res chain seq x y z
N MET A 1 14.81 14.03 10.01
CA MET A 1 14.32 12.64 9.82
C MET A 1 15.44 11.71 10.26
N GLU A 2 15.15 10.69 11.05
CA GLU A 2 16.19 9.79 11.56
C GLU A 2 16.70 8.82 10.49
N LEU A 3 17.94 8.34 10.63
CA LEU A 3 18.56 7.38 9.68
C LEU A 3 17.76 6.07 9.59
N SER A 4 17.23 5.58 10.72
CA SER A 4 16.35 4.42 10.80
C SER A 4 15.14 4.55 9.86
N THR A 5 14.51 5.72 9.85
CA THR A 5 13.36 6.02 8.99
C THR A 5 13.74 5.96 7.51
N ILE A 6 14.90 6.51 7.15
CA ILE A 6 15.40 6.47 5.76
C ILE A 6 15.60 5.01 5.30
N ILE A 7 16.21 4.17 6.15
CA ILE A 7 16.45 2.75 5.82
C ILE A 7 15.13 2.03 5.58
N PHE A 8 14.13 2.20 6.47
CA PHE A 8 12.82 1.58 6.28
C PHE A 8 12.09 2.09 5.03
N LEU A 9 12.24 3.37 4.68
CA LEU A 9 11.69 3.93 3.44
C LEU A 9 12.35 3.30 2.20
N LEU A 10 13.67 3.09 2.21
CA LEU A 10 14.37 2.45 1.08
C LEU A 10 13.94 0.99 0.91
N LEU A 11 13.84 0.24 2.01
CA LEU A 11 13.34 -1.14 2.00
C LEU A 11 11.89 -1.21 1.52
N CYS A 12 11.05 -0.24 1.92
CA CYS A 12 9.68 -0.10 1.43
C CYS A 12 9.65 0.10 -0.09
N ILE A 13 10.41 1.06 -0.63
CA ILE A 13 10.49 1.33 -2.08
C ILE A 13 10.92 0.08 -2.86
N LEU A 14 11.95 -0.62 -2.39
CA LEU A 14 12.42 -1.87 -3.00
C LEU A 14 11.34 -2.96 -2.96
N GLY A 15 10.69 -3.14 -1.80
CA GLY A 15 9.64 -4.14 -1.63
C GLY A 15 8.43 -3.90 -2.53
N PHE A 16 7.92 -2.67 -2.59
CA PHE A 16 6.80 -2.32 -3.48
C PHE A 16 7.18 -2.45 -4.96
N GLY A 17 8.40 -2.05 -5.36
CA GLY A 17 8.88 -2.18 -6.74
C GLY A 17 9.00 -3.64 -7.20
N LEU A 18 9.66 -4.49 -6.39
CA LEU A 18 9.77 -5.92 -6.67
C LEU A 18 8.40 -6.60 -6.67
N GLY A 19 7.55 -6.26 -5.70
CA GLY A 19 6.18 -6.77 -5.63
C GLY A 19 5.37 -6.46 -6.89
N ALA A 20 5.42 -5.21 -7.37
CA ALA A 20 4.74 -4.81 -8.60
C ALA A 20 5.25 -5.55 -9.84
N PHE A 21 6.57 -5.80 -9.93
CA PHE A 21 7.16 -6.61 -10.99
C PHE A 21 6.62 -8.06 -10.97
N PHE A 22 6.62 -8.71 -9.81
CA PHE A 22 6.08 -10.07 -9.67
C PHE A 22 4.57 -10.13 -9.89
N ASP A 23 3.81 -9.10 -9.48
CA ASP A 23 2.39 -8.98 -9.78
C ASP A 23 2.16 -8.90 -11.30
N LYS A 24 2.97 -8.12 -12.04
CA LYS A 24 2.86 -8.11 -13.51
C LYS A 24 3.24 -9.46 -14.13
N LEU A 25 4.27 -10.12 -13.58
CA LEU A 25 4.71 -11.42 -14.07
C LEU A 25 3.64 -12.50 -13.84
N SER A 26 3.00 -12.52 -12.68
CA SER A 26 1.93 -13.48 -12.36
C SER A 26 0.75 -13.33 -13.31
N LEU A 27 0.38 -12.10 -13.67
CA LEU A 27 -0.71 -11.79 -14.61
C LEU A 27 -0.44 -12.26 -16.06
N LYS A 28 0.78 -12.72 -16.39
CA LYS A 28 1.04 -13.41 -17.66
C LYS A 28 0.55 -14.87 -17.65
N HIS A 29 0.31 -15.43 -16.47
CA HIS A 29 0.00 -16.85 -16.27
C HIS A 29 -1.36 -17.11 -15.62
N MET A 30 -2.04 -16.07 -15.13
CA MET A 30 -3.38 -16.17 -14.52
C MET A 30 -4.13 -14.84 -14.62
N ASP A 31 -5.45 -14.90 -14.49
CA ASP A 31 -6.28 -13.70 -14.47
C ASP A 31 -6.12 -12.91 -13.15
N PRO A 32 -6.53 -11.63 -13.10
CA PRO A 32 -6.41 -10.80 -11.91
C PRO A 32 -7.07 -11.35 -10.65
N SER A 33 -8.20 -12.06 -10.80
CA SER A 33 -8.92 -12.65 -9.67
C SER A 33 -8.15 -13.86 -9.13
N GLY A 34 -7.63 -14.71 -10.01
CA GLY A 34 -6.74 -15.82 -9.65
C GLY A 34 -5.49 -15.32 -8.90
N ALA A 35 -4.81 -14.30 -9.45
CA ALA A 35 -3.65 -13.69 -8.80
C ALA A 35 -3.99 -13.12 -7.40
N PHE A 36 -5.14 -12.44 -7.28
CA PHE A 36 -5.63 -11.92 -6.01
C PHE A 36 -5.86 -13.04 -4.99
N TYR A 37 -6.58 -14.10 -5.36
CA TYR A 37 -6.89 -15.20 -4.45
C TYR A 37 -5.64 -15.94 -3.99
N VAL A 38 -4.72 -16.25 -4.91
CA VAL A 38 -3.45 -16.91 -4.56
C VAL A 38 -2.64 -16.04 -3.61
N ARG A 39 -2.56 -14.73 -3.85
CA ARG A 39 -1.88 -13.78 -2.96
C ARG A 39 -2.49 -13.78 -1.56
N THR A 40 -3.82 -13.70 -1.45
CA THR A 40 -4.51 -13.68 -0.15
C THR A 40 -4.29 -14.98 0.61
N LEU A 41 -4.42 -16.13 -0.05
CA LEU A 41 -4.16 -17.43 0.57
C LEU A 41 -2.71 -17.54 1.05
N PHE A 42 -1.75 -17.16 0.20
CA PHE A 42 -0.34 -17.19 0.57
C PHE A 42 -0.03 -16.31 1.78
N MET A 43 -0.62 -15.10 1.85
CA MET A 43 -0.46 -14.22 3.01
C MET A 43 -0.97 -14.87 4.30
N ILE A 44 -2.12 -15.54 4.26
CA ILE A 44 -2.66 -16.27 5.41
C ILE A 44 -1.68 -17.37 5.83
N PHE A 45 -1.23 -18.21 4.90
CA PHE A 45 -0.34 -19.33 5.22
C PHE A 45 1.02 -18.91 5.78
N ILE A 46 1.61 -17.83 5.27
CA ILE A 46 2.94 -17.37 5.72
C ILE A 46 2.87 -16.52 6.99
N PHE A 47 1.90 -15.62 7.10
CA PHE A 47 1.89 -14.65 8.20
C PHE A 47 1.10 -15.11 9.42
N THR A 48 0.11 -16.00 9.30
CA THR A 48 -0.62 -16.52 10.47
C THR A 48 0.30 -17.25 11.46
N PRO A 49 1.23 -18.14 11.06
CA PRO A 49 2.17 -18.78 11.99
C PRO A 49 3.07 -17.77 12.72
N LEU A 50 3.50 -16.70 12.06
CA LEU A 50 4.31 -15.64 12.68
C LEU A 50 3.54 -14.91 13.79
N VAL A 51 2.24 -14.68 13.59
CA VAL A 51 1.35 -14.08 14.61
C VAL A 51 1.21 -15.01 15.81
N LEU A 52 1.06 -16.32 15.57
CA LEU A 52 0.98 -17.32 16.64
C LEU A 52 2.30 -17.42 17.43
N TRP A 53 3.45 -17.31 16.76
CA TRP A 53 4.75 -17.32 17.44
C TRP A 53 4.93 -16.09 18.35
N LYS A 54 4.51 -14.90 17.90
CA LYS A 54 4.58 -13.66 18.70
C LYS A 54 3.34 -13.38 19.55
N HIS A 55 2.56 -14.42 19.89
CA HIS A 55 1.23 -14.27 20.48
C HIS A 55 1.20 -13.35 21.72
N SER A 56 2.17 -13.45 22.63
CA SER A 56 2.23 -12.62 23.84
C SER A 56 2.38 -11.12 23.53
N GLN A 57 3.27 -10.77 22.58
CA GLN A 57 3.51 -9.39 22.16
C GLN A 57 2.31 -8.82 21.41
N THR A 58 1.72 -9.60 20.51
CA THR A 58 0.51 -9.20 19.77
C THR A 58 -0.67 -8.98 20.71
N LYS A 59 -0.85 -9.89 21.69
CA LYS A 59 -1.89 -9.76 22.70
C LYS A 59 -1.68 -8.50 23.56
N GLN A 60 -0.46 -8.24 23.98
CA GLN A 60 -0.14 -7.03 24.74
C GLN A 60 -0.43 -5.76 23.94
N ALA A 61 -0.04 -5.71 22.65
CA ALA A 61 -0.31 -4.59 21.76
C ALA A 61 -1.82 -4.33 21.58
N LEU A 62 -2.62 -5.40 21.45
CA LEU A 62 -4.08 -5.31 21.38
C LEU A 62 -4.70 -4.80 22.68
N LEU A 63 -4.25 -5.33 23.84
CA LEU A 63 -4.76 -4.92 25.15
C LEU A 63 -4.36 -3.48 25.51
N SER A 64 -3.21 -3.00 25.01
CA SER A 64 -2.77 -1.61 25.18
C SER A 64 -3.40 -0.63 24.19
N SER A 65 -4.10 -1.12 23.15
CA SER A 65 -4.72 -0.27 22.14
C SER A 65 -6.08 0.26 22.60
N ASP A 66 -6.40 1.50 22.21
CA ASP A 66 -7.77 2.01 22.37
C ASP A 66 -8.75 1.24 21.46
N LYS A 67 -10.04 1.27 21.80
CA LYS A 67 -11.13 0.58 21.08
C LYS A 67 -11.15 0.85 19.58
N PHE A 68 -10.66 2.01 19.14
CA PHE A 68 -10.60 2.38 17.73
C PHE A 68 -9.39 1.81 16.99
N GLY A 69 -8.30 1.44 17.68
CA GLY A 69 -7.08 0.92 17.05
C GLY A 69 -7.35 -0.30 16.16
N PRO A 70 -7.96 -1.38 16.70
CA PRO A 70 -8.32 -2.55 15.91
C PRO A 70 -9.30 -2.21 14.77
N ILE A 71 -10.24 -1.29 14.98
CA ILE A 71 -11.23 -0.89 13.96
C ILE A 71 -10.53 -0.24 12.76
N PHE A 72 -9.58 0.66 12.98
CA PHE A 72 -8.83 1.29 11.89
C PHE A 72 -7.92 0.29 11.16
N VAL A 73 -7.34 -0.68 11.86
CA VAL A 73 -6.57 -1.76 11.22
C VAL A 73 -7.46 -2.64 10.34
N LEU A 74 -8.63 -3.06 10.82
CA LEU A 74 -9.56 -3.85 10.01
C LEU A 74 -10.07 -3.07 8.81
N SER A 75 -10.37 -1.78 9.00
CA SER A 75 -10.80 -0.88 7.93
C SER A 75 -9.72 -0.70 6.87
N SER A 76 -8.46 -0.54 7.29
CA SER A 76 -7.34 -0.39 6.36
C SER A 76 -7.08 -1.67 5.56
N VAL A 77 -7.21 -2.85 6.17
CA VAL A 77 -7.12 -4.13 5.46
C VAL A 77 -8.23 -4.27 4.42
N LEU A 78 -9.48 -3.98 4.78
CA LEU A 78 -10.61 -4.04 3.84
C LEU A 78 -10.40 -3.13 2.61
N VAL A 79 -10.06 -1.86 2.86
CA VAL A 79 -9.85 -0.87 1.79
C VAL A 79 -8.63 -1.23 0.94
N SER A 80 -7.51 -1.60 1.57
CA SER A 80 -6.28 -1.94 0.84
C SER A 80 -6.42 -3.22 0.01
N MET A 81 -7.13 -4.25 0.50
CA MET A 81 -7.39 -5.46 -0.28
C MET A 81 -8.29 -5.18 -1.48
N GLY A 82 -9.32 -4.34 -1.34
CA GLY A 82 -10.10 -3.84 -2.47
C GLY A 82 -9.22 -3.10 -3.49
N GLY A 83 -8.33 -2.25 -3.00
CA GLY A 83 -7.33 -1.54 -3.82
C GLY A 83 -6.41 -2.48 -4.60
N VAL A 84 -5.90 -3.55 -3.98
CA VAL A 84 -5.06 -4.56 -4.65
C VAL A 84 -5.84 -5.25 -5.77
N PHE A 85 -7.11 -5.59 -5.56
CA PHE A 85 -7.94 -6.18 -6.61
C PHE A 85 -8.08 -5.26 -7.83
N PHE A 86 -8.43 -3.98 -7.60
CA PHE A 86 -8.53 -3.00 -8.68
C PHE A 86 -7.18 -2.73 -9.37
N TYR A 87 -6.10 -2.69 -8.59
CA TYR A 87 -4.75 -2.55 -9.10
C TYR A 87 -4.36 -3.72 -10.02
N LEU A 88 -4.58 -4.96 -9.61
CA LEU A 88 -4.28 -6.14 -10.44
C LEU A 88 -5.12 -6.16 -11.72
N ARG A 89 -6.40 -5.75 -11.63
CA ARG A 89 -7.27 -5.58 -12.80
C ARG A 89 -6.69 -4.55 -13.77
N ALA A 90 -6.33 -3.36 -13.30
CA ALA A 90 -5.71 -2.32 -14.14
C ALA A 90 -4.35 -2.76 -14.72
N LEU A 91 -3.52 -3.39 -13.89
CA LEU A 91 -2.18 -3.84 -14.25
C LEU A 91 -2.22 -4.92 -15.33
N SER A 92 -3.26 -5.76 -15.35
CA SER A 92 -3.42 -6.78 -16.39
C SER A 92 -3.63 -6.18 -17.78
N GLY A 93 -4.34 -5.04 -17.85
CA GLY A 93 -4.69 -4.38 -19.11
C GLY A 93 -3.65 -3.40 -19.66
N GLY A 94 -2.58 -3.09 -18.91
CA GLY A 94 -1.59 -2.08 -19.30
C GLY A 94 -0.15 -2.46 -19.00
N GLU A 95 0.80 -1.65 -19.45
CA GLU A 95 2.23 -1.82 -19.14
C GLU A 95 2.50 -1.51 -17.67
N ALA A 96 3.38 -2.29 -17.02
CA ALA A 96 3.74 -2.04 -15.63
C ALA A 96 4.40 -0.67 -15.43
N SER A 97 5.23 -0.23 -16.40
CA SER A 97 5.84 1.10 -16.44
C SER A 97 4.83 2.25 -16.43
N LYS A 98 3.57 2.01 -16.82
CA LYS A 98 2.50 3.02 -16.84
C LYS A 98 1.56 2.85 -15.65
N ILE A 99 1.07 1.64 -15.41
CA ILE A 99 0.06 1.39 -14.38
C ILE A 99 0.64 1.55 -12.97
N VAL A 100 1.88 1.09 -12.73
CA VAL A 100 2.49 1.15 -11.39
C VAL A 100 2.68 2.60 -10.94
N PRO A 101 3.29 3.51 -11.73
CA PRO A 101 3.34 4.93 -11.37
C PRO A 101 1.95 5.55 -11.20
N LEU A 102 1.01 5.36 -12.14
CA LEU A 102 -0.35 5.94 -12.05
C LEU A 102 -1.06 5.52 -10.76
N SER A 103 -0.96 4.24 -10.38
CA SER A 103 -1.54 3.73 -9.14
C SER A 103 -0.88 4.31 -7.88
N SER A 104 0.36 4.84 -8.00
CA SER A 104 1.13 5.44 -6.91
C SER A 104 0.81 6.92 -6.67
N THR A 105 -0.26 7.44 -7.27
CA THR A 105 -0.79 8.81 -7.02
C THR A 105 -1.66 8.90 -5.75
N TYR A 106 -1.95 7.78 -5.10
CA TYR A 106 -2.71 7.73 -3.84
C TYR A 106 -2.17 8.63 -2.70
N PRO A 107 -0.88 9.03 -2.61
CA PRO A 107 -0.44 9.99 -1.61
C PRO A 107 -1.21 11.32 -1.65
N ALA A 108 -1.78 11.70 -2.80
CA ALA A 108 -2.67 12.86 -2.90
C ALA A 108 -3.96 12.67 -2.08
N VAL A 109 -4.53 11.46 -2.13
CA VAL A 109 -5.71 11.09 -1.32
C VAL A 109 -5.33 11.10 0.17
N THR A 110 -4.18 10.51 0.53
CA THR A 110 -3.69 10.51 1.92
C THR A 110 -3.47 11.94 2.43
N PHE A 111 -2.88 12.82 1.63
CA PHE A 111 -2.69 14.22 2.00
C PHE A 111 -4.02 14.92 2.28
N ALA A 112 -5.02 14.77 1.40
CA ALA A 112 -6.35 15.35 1.62
C ALA A 112 -7.01 14.83 2.91
N LEU A 113 -6.97 13.51 3.15
CA LEU A 113 -7.51 12.91 4.37
C LEU A 113 -6.75 13.34 5.63
N ALA A 114 -5.43 13.51 5.54
CA ALA A 114 -4.61 13.97 6.66
C ALA A 114 -4.96 15.40 7.09
N LEU A 115 -5.24 16.29 6.13
CA LEU A 115 -5.73 17.64 6.42
C LEU A 115 -7.11 17.62 7.10
N LEU A 116 -8.02 16.78 6.61
CA LEU A 116 -9.42 16.75 7.08
C LEU A 116 -9.58 16.06 8.43
N PHE A 117 -8.87 14.95 8.66
CA PHE A 117 -9.12 14.06 9.79
C PHE A 117 -7.95 13.96 10.78
N LEU A 118 -6.71 14.19 10.35
CA LEU A 118 -5.52 14.07 11.21
C LEU A 118 -5.04 15.43 11.75
N GLY A 119 -5.66 16.54 11.31
CA GLY A 119 -5.30 17.88 11.75
C GLY A 119 -3.94 18.36 11.25
N GLU A 120 -3.42 17.77 10.16
CA GLU A 120 -2.19 18.25 9.56
C GLU A 120 -2.36 19.67 8.98
N SER A 121 -1.36 20.52 9.16
CA SER A 121 -1.37 21.86 8.59
C SER A 121 -1.25 21.81 7.06
N PHE A 122 -2.14 22.53 6.38
CA PHE A 122 -1.99 22.82 4.96
C PHE A 122 -0.76 23.72 4.76
N THR A 123 0.15 23.29 3.89
CA THR A 123 1.25 24.14 3.43
C THR A 123 1.26 24.16 1.91
N VAL A 124 1.51 25.34 1.36
CA VAL A 124 1.62 25.54 -0.10
C VAL A 124 2.69 24.62 -0.69
N ASN A 125 3.79 24.41 0.04
CA ASN A 125 4.87 23.51 -0.38
C ASN A 125 4.42 22.04 -0.48
N LYS A 126 3.67 21.53 0.51
CA LYS A 126 3.13 20.16 0.43
C LYS A 126 2.18 20.03 -0.76
N PHE A 127 1.31 21.01 -0.95
CA PHE A 127 0.34 21.01 -2.05
C PHE A 127 1.02 21.03 -3.43
N ILE A 128 1.97 21.94 -3.66
CA ILE A 128 2.75 21.99 -4.91
C ILE A 128 3.52 20.69 -5.11
N GLY A 129 4.16 20.15 -4.06
CA GLY A 129 4.87 18.87 -4.12
C GLY A 129 3.97 17.70 -4.54
N THR A 130 2.76 17.61 -3.98
CA THR A 130 1.77 16.61 -4.36
C THR A 130 1.32 16.76 -5.81
N LEU A 131 1.12 17.99 -6.30
CA LEU A 131 0.79 18.24 -7.70
C LEU A 131 1.92 17.87 -8.64
N LEU A 132 3.17 18.22 -8.31
CA LEU A 132 4.35 17.86 -9.10
C LEU A 132 4.56 16.35 -9.14
N LEU A 133 4.37 15.65 -8.03
CA LEU A 133 4.45 14.19 -7.97
C LEU A 133 3.40 13.54 -8.88
N SER A 134 2.15 14.01 -8.79
CA SER A 134 1.04 13.51 -9.61
C SER A 134 1.27 13.81 -11.11
N GLY A 135 1.73 15.02 -11.43
CA GLY A 135 2.07 15.44 -12.79
C GLY A 135 3.25 14.68 -13.38
N GLY A 136 4.32 14.48 -12.61
CA GLY A 136 5.48 13.70 -13.02
C GLY A 136 5.12 12.24 -13.32
N ILE A 137 4.28 11.63 -12.48
CA ILE A 137 3.73 10.30 -12.72
C ILE A 137 2.93 10.25 -14.03
N TYR A 138 2.09 11.25 -14.29
CA TYR A 138 1.33 11.33 -15.54
C TYR A 138 2.24 11.35 -16.77
N PHE A 139 3.33 12.13 -16.74
CA PHE A 139 4.29 12.18 -17.84
C PHE A 139 5.06 10.86 -18.04
N ILE A 140 5.45 10.18 -16.95
CA ILE A 140 6.10 8.85 -17.04
C ILE A 140 5.16 7.83 -17.71
N SER A 141 3.86 8.00 -17.54
CA SER A 141 2.85 7.01 -17.92
C SER A 141 2.28 7.21 -19.33
N LYS A 142 2.70 8.28 -20.03
CA LYS A 142 2.29 8.59 -21.41
C LYS A 142 3.22 7.88 -22.40
#